data_AF-A0A8J5C7S0-F1
#
_entry.id   AF-A0A8J5C7S0-F1
#
_cell.length_a   1.000
_cell.length_b   1.000
_cell.length_c   1.000
_cell.angle_alpha   90.00
_cell.angle_beta   90.00
_cell.angle_gamma   90.00
#
_symmetry.space_group_name_H-M   'P 1'
#
loop_
_entity.id
_entity.type
_entity.pdbx_description
1 polymer ?
#
loop_
_entity_poly.entity_id
_entity_poly.type
_entity_poly.pdbx_seq_one_letter_code
_entity_poly.pdbx_strand_id
1 'polypeptide(L)'
;MSDDEAREEKELDLTFPDVVTKYKTVAEIVNSGYFSLFQAIWIDLWGPLALYHACIPLFQAKLGNDENVLEENDIVKIDMGCHIDGFITVVAHTHVIQEGSVTGRAADVIAAANTAAEVALCLVRPGKKMLQDYSLF
;
A
#
# COMPACT_ATOMS: atom_id res chain seq x y z
N MET A 1 9.60 -29.53 35.56
CA MET A 1 10.48 -28.35 35.68
C MET A 1 11.81 -28.75 35.08
N SER A 2 11.98 -28.59 33.78
CA SER A 2 13.30 -28.68 33.15
C SER A 2 13.18 -28.19 31.71
N ASP A 3 13.71 -27.00 31.53
CA ASP A 3 14.30 -26.45 30.32
C ASP A 3 13.33 -25.95 29.25
N ASP A 4 12.58 -24.91 29.64
CA ASP A 4 12.24 -23.80 28.75
C ASP A 4 13.55 -23.16 28.26
N GLU A 5 14.22 -23.80 27.30
CA GLU A 5 15.19 -23.12 26.44
C GLU A 5 14.40 -22.07 25.66
N ALA A 6 14.35 -20.85 26.20
CA ALA A 6 14.08 -19.66 25.43
C ALA A 6 15.12 -19.63 24.30
N ARG A 7 14.77 -20.21 23.15
CA ARG A 7 15.43 -19.94 21.88
C ARG A 7 15.32 -18.43 21.73
N GLU A 8 16.42 -17.72 21.97
CA GLU A 8 16.55 -16.34 21.54
C GLU A 8 16.35 -16.35 20.03
N GLU A 9 15.16 -15.99 19.59
CA GLU A 9 14.88 -15.72 18.18
C GLU A 9 15.77 -14.54 17.82
N LYS A 10 16.89 -14.85 17.16
CA LYS A 10 17.84 -13.84 16.70
C LYS A 10 17.08 -12.90 15.77
N GLU A 11 16.88 -11.66 16.19
CA GLU A 11 16.27 -10.62 15.38
C GLU A 11 17.09 -10.45 14.10
N LEU A 12 16.45 -10.74 12.97
CA LEU A 12 17.07 -10.65 11.65
C LEU A 12 16.94 -9.22 11.15
N ASP A 13 18.06 -8.53 10.99
CA ASP A 13 18.11 -7.15 10.50
C ASP A 13 18.47 -7.08 8.99
N LEU A 14 18.55 -5.86 8.47
CA LEU A 14 18.87 -5.61 7.06
C LEU A 14 20.33 -5.93 6.68
N THR A 15 21.18 -6.34 7.62
CA THR A 15 22.57 -6.76 7.31
C THR A 15 22.61 -8.14 6.66
N PHE A 16 21.56 -8.95 6.86
CA PHE A 16 21.44 -10.27 6.25
C PHE A 16 20.89 -10.14 4.81
N PRO A 17 21.61 -10.67 3.79
CA PRO A 17 21.18 -10.55 2.39
C PRO A 17 19.84 -11.24 2.11
N ASP A 18 19.54 -12.31 2.85
CA ASP A 18 18.28 -13.03 2.73
C ASP A 18 17.08 -12.17 3.13
N VAL A 19 17.24 -11.31 4.15
CA VAL A 19 16.18 -10.38 4.59
C VAL A 19 15.89 -9.35 3.51
N VAL A 20 16.94 -8.77 2.91
CA VAL A 20 16.79 -7.84 1.78
C VAL A 20 16.10 -8.51 0.59
N THR A 21 16.43 -9.78 0.33
CA THR A 21 15.80 -10.56 -0.74
C THR A 21 14.31 -10.77 -0.45
N LYS A 22 13.93 -11.14 0.78
CA LYS A 22 12.52 -11.25 1.19
C LYS A 22 11.77 -9.94 0.97
N TYR A 23 12.28 -8.80 1.44
CA TYR A 23 11.65 -7.50 1.21
C TYR A 23 11.45 -7.18 -0.27
N LYS A 24 12.47 -7.44 -1.11
CA LYS A 24 12.37 -7.23 -2.56
C LYS A 24 11.33 -8.12 -3.21
N THR A 25 11.32 -9.42 -2.88
CA THR A 25 10.33 -10.36 -3.40
C THR A 25 8.91 -9.96 -2.98
N VAL A 26 8.69 -9.60 -1.71
CA VAL A 26 7.38 -9.10 -1.26
C VAL A 26 6.99 -7.83 -2.01
N ALA A 27 7.93 -6.89 -2.19
CA ALA A 27 7.67 -5.66 -2.93
C ALA A 27 7.27 -5.93 -4.39
N GLU A 28 7.93 -6.89 -5.07
CA GLU A 28 7.56 -7.30 -6.43
C GLU A 28 6.15 -7.89 -6.49
N ILE A 29 5.79 -8.75 -5.54
CA ILE A 29 4.45 -9.35 -5.45
C ILE A 29 3.38 -8.27 -5.25
N VAL A 30 3.60 -7.37 -4.30
CA VAL A 30 2.65 -6.29 -3.96
C VAL A 30 2.50 -5.32 -5.12
N ASN A 31 3.59 -4.94 -5.79
CA ASN A 31 3.54 -4.07 -6.97
C ASN A 31 2.86 -4.74 -8.17
N SER A 32 3.09 -6.04 -8.36
CA SER A 32 2.40 -6.83 -9.40
C SER A 32 0.89 -6.91 -9.15
N GLY A 33 0.49 -7.20 -7.91
CA GLY A 33 -0.92 -7.19 -7.50
C GLY A 33 -1.56 -5.81 -7.62
N TYR A 34 -0.79 -4.74 -7.39
CA TYR A 34 -1.27 -3.38 -7.56
C TYR A 34 -1.57 -3.05 -9.01
N PHE A 35 -0.65 -3.40 -9.89
CA PHE A 35 -0.80 -3.15 -11.31
C PHE A 35 -2.02 -3.90 -11.89
N SER A 36 -2.24 -5.15 -11.47
CA SER A 36 -3.41 -5.92 -11.94
C SER A 36 -4.73 -5.35 -11.44
N LEU A 37 -4.82 -4.93 -10.16
CA LEU A 37 -6.02 -4.27 -9.64
C LEU A 37 -6.29 -2.94 -10.31
N PHE A 38 -5.24 -2.15 -10.56
CA PHE A 38 -5.37 -0.89 -11.27
C PHE A 38 -5.92 -1.10 -12.68
N GLN A 39 -5.42 -2.11 -13.41
CA GLN A 39 -5.97 -2.48 -14.72
C GLN A 39 -7.43 -2.93 -14.66
N ALA A 40 -7.81 -3.72 -13.65
CA ALA A 40 -9.20 -4.15 -13.47
C ALA A 40 -10.15 -2.97 -13.30
N ILE A 41 -9.80 -2.00 -12.45
CA ILE A 41 -10.58 -0.77 -12.24
C ILE A 41 -10.77 -0.02 -13.58
N TRP A 42 -9.70 0.13 -14.37
CA TRP A 42 -9.78 0.80 -15.67
C TRP A 42 -10.64 0.04 -16.69
N ILE A 43 -10.58 -1.30 -16.72
CA ILE A 43 -11.39 -2.13 -17.62
C ILE A 43 -12.87 -2.07 -17.24
N ASP A 44 -13.19 -2.10 -15.95
CA ASP A 44 -14.59 -2.13 -15.49
C ASP A 44 -15.31 -0.80 -15.68
N LEU A 45 -14.58 0.33 -15.66
CA LEU A 45 -15.14 1.67 -15.84
C LEU A 45 -15.24 2.12 -17.30
N TRP A 46 -14.38 1.62 -18.20
CA TRP A 46 -14.25 2.12 -19.58
C TRP A 46 -14.22 1.03 -20.67
N GLY A 47 -14.34 -0.26 -20.30
CA GLY A 47 -14.37 -1.39 -21.24
C GLY A 47 -15.80 -1.81 -21.65
N PRO A 48 -16.00 -2.29 -22.89
CA PRO A 48 -17.26 -2.88 -23.28
C PRO A 48 -17.39 -4.31 -22.71
N LEU A 49 -18.08 -4.48 -21.57
CA LEU A 49 -18.59 -5.76 -21.01
C LEU A 49 -17.62 -6.96 -20.82
N ALA A 50 -17.52 -7.41 -19.56
CA ALA A 50 -17.19 -8.76 -19.06
C ALA A 50 -15.72 -9.23 -19.01
N LEU A 51 -15.24 -9.62 -17.82
CA LEU A 51 -15.22 -11.03 -17.38
C LEU A 51 -14.75 -11.16 -15.92
N TYR A 52 -15.62 -11.68 -15.06
CA TYR A 52 -15.27 -12.16 -13.73
C TYR A 52 -14.35 -13.38 -13.85
N HIS A 53 -13.07 -13.22 -13.50
CA HIS A 53 -12.28 -14.17 -12.71
C HIS A 53 -10.85 -13.66 -12.55
N ALA A 54 -10.51 -13.18 -11.35
CA ALA A 54 -9.14 -13.19 -10.86
C ALA A 54 -9.16 -13.30 -9.33
N CYS A 55 -8.90 -14.51 -8.87
CA CYS A 55 -8.46 -14.82 -7.51
C CYS A 55 -7.11 -14.12 -7.26
N ILE A 56 -6.90 -13.52 -6.07
CA ILE A 56 -5.64 -13.47 -5.28
C ILE A 56 -5.95 -12.78 -3.92
N PRO A 57 -5.32 -13.21 -2.81
CA PRO A 57 -5.88 -13.16 -1.46
C PRO A 57 -5.50 -11.89 -0.67
N LEU A 58 -6.33 -11.54 0.32
CA LEU A 58 -6.24 -10.42 1.27
C LEU A 58 -6.66 -9.01 0.78
N PHE A 59 -7.68 -8.92 -0.07
CA PHE A 59 -8.53 -7.73 -0.05
C PHE A 59 -9.44 -7.81 1.18
N GLN A 60 -9.10 -7.11 2.27
CA GLN A 60 -10.09 -6.80 3.31
C GLN A 60 -10.99 -5.69 2.77
N ALA A 61 -11.83 -6.02 1.78
CA ALA A 61 -13.13 -5.38 1.75
C ALA A 61 -13.74 -5.74 3.11
N LYS A 62 -14.05 -4.73 3.94
CA LYS A 62 -15.17 -4.94 4.85
C LYS A 62 -16.31 -5.43 3.96
N LEU A 63 -16.64 -6.73 4.02
CA LEU A 63 -17.95 -7.23 3.64
C LEU A 63 -18.95 -6.66 4.67
N GLY A 64 -19.10 -5.34 4.69
CA GLY A 64 -20.42 -4.78 4.89
C GLY A 64 -21.16 -5.05 3.59
N ASN A 65 -22.45 -5.33 3.66
CA ASN A 65 -23.30 -5.58 2.49
C ASN A 65 -23.50 -4.31 1.62
N ASP A 66 -22.52 -3.41 1.60
CA ASP A 66 -22.55 -2.17 0.85
C ASP A 66 -21.77 -2.45 -0.44
N GLU A 67 -22.52 -2.88 -1.46
CA GLU A 67 -22.11 -2.94 -2.86
C GLU A 67 -21.87 -1.50 -3.34
N ASN A 68 -20.82 -0.85 -2.84
CA ASN A 68 -20.47 0.50 -3.27
C ASN A 68 -19.89 0.40 -4.67
N VAL A 69 -20.74 0.66 -5.66
CA VAL A 69 -20.36 0.81 -7.06
C VAL A 69 -19.54 2.09 -7.18
N LEU A 70 -18.38 1.99 -7.81
CA LEU A 70 -17.48 3.11 -8.04
C LEU A 70 -18.05 4.04 -9.12
N GLU A 71 -18.05 5.34 -8.87
CA GLU A 71 -18.58 6.35 -9.78
C GLU A 71 -17.49 7.32 -10.29
N GLU A 72 -17.80 8.03 -11.37
CA GLU A 72 -16.90 9.06 -11.90
C GLU A 72 -16.69 10.18 -10.86
N ASN A 73 -15.44 10.61 -10.71
CA ASN A 73 -14.92 11.56 -9.73
C ASN A 73 -14.75 11.02 -8.30
N ASP A 74 -14.98 9.73 -8.06
CA ASP A 74 -14.65 9.13 -6.77
C ASP A 74 -13.15 9.11 -6.52
N ILE A 75 -12.75 9.40 -5.28
CA ILE A 75 -11.36 9.28 -4.82
C ILE A 75 -11.21 7.95 -4.11
N VAL A 76 -10.48 7.04 -4.73
CA VAL A 76 -10.22 5.69 -4.22
C VAL A 76 -8.82 5.63 -3.64
N LYS A 77 -8.73 5.03 -2.44
CA LYS A 77 -7.47 4.65 -1.83
C LYS A 77 -7.31 3.15 -1.92
N ILE A 78 -6.26 2.71 -2.59
CA ILE A 78 -5.89 1.30 -2.70
C ILE A 78 -4.70 1.09 -1.79
N ASP A 79 -4.87 0.29 -0.75
CA ASP A 79 -3.83 -0.06 0.20
C ASP A 79 -3.69 -1.58 0.22
N MET A 80 -2.46 -2.07 0.01
CA MET A 80 -2.17 -3.49 0.00
C MET A 80 -0.86 -3.77 0.70
N GLY A 81 -0.85 -4.87 1.43
CA GLY A 81 0.34 -5.38 2.07
C GLY A 81 0.46 -6.88 1.92
N CYS A 82 1.70 -7.34 1.89
CA CYS A 82 2.04 -8.75 1.99
C CYS A 82 3.24 -8.90 2.93
N HIS A 83 3.48 -10.11 3.41
CA HIS A 83 4.69 -10.43 4.16
C HIS A 83 5.20 -11.82 3.82
N ILE A 84 6.52 -12.00 3.90
CA ILE A 84 7.18 -13.31 3.85
C ILE A 84 7.98 -13.44 5.14
N ASP A 85 7.76 -14.51 5.90
CA ASP A 85 8.44 -14.78 7.18
C ASP A 85 8.42 -13.61 8.18
N GLY A 86 7.32 -12.84 8.22
CA GLY A 86 7.17 -11.67 9.08
C GLY A 86 7.76 -10.36 8.55
N PHE A 87 8.44 -10.37 7.38
CA PHE A 87 8.94 -9.15 6.74
C PHE A 87 7.86 -8.53 5.85
N ILE A 88 7.34 -7.37 6.25
CA ILE A 88 6.14 -6.74 5.67
C ILE A 88 6.53 -5.68 4.64
N THR A 89 5.87 -5.70 3.47
CA THR A 89 5.85 -4.58 2.53
C THR A 89 4.42 -4.13 2.32
N VAL A 90 4.19 -2.82 2.35
CA VAL A 90 2.89 -2.18 2.10
C VAL A 90 3.06 -1.17 0.98
N VAL A 91 2.07 -1.09 0.08
CA VAL A 91 1.93 -0.05 -0.94
C VAL A 91 0.55 0.58 -0.82
N ALA A 92 0.52 1.91 -0.88
CA ALA A 92 -0.73 2.66 -0.90
C ALA A 92 -0.70 3.70 -2.02
N HIS A 93 -1.78 3.77 -2.79
CA HIS A 93 -1.98 4.79 -3.81
C HIS A 93 -3.37 5.40 -3.68
N THR A 94 -3.45 6.69 -4.02
CA THR A 94 -4.72 7.42 -4.12
C THR A 94 -4.96 7.74 -5.59
N HIS A 95 -6.13 7.38 -6.10
CA HIS A 95 -6.53 7.58 -7.48
C HIS A 95 -7.91 8.23 -7.55
N VAL A 96 -8.16 9.04 -8.58
CA VAL A 96 -9.49 9.60 -8.86
C VAL A 96 -10.03 8.92 -10.10
N ILE A 97 -11.27 8.45 -10.02
CA ILE A 97 -11.94 7.76 -11.11
C ILE A 97 -12.41 8.78 -12.15
N GLN A 98 -11.53 9.19 -13.04
CA GLN A 98 -11.88 10.08 -14.15
C GLN A 98 -10.83 10.00 -15.25
N GLU A 99 -11.23 10.34 -16.46
CA GLU A 99 -10.31 10.54 -17.56
C GLU A 99 -9.71 11.96 -17.52
N GLY A 100 -8.43 12.08 -17.84
CA GLY A 100 -7.76 13.38 -17.90
C GLY A 100 -7.34 13.95 -16.55
N SER A 101 -7.14 15.27 -16.49
CA SER A 101 -6.55 15.94 -15.33
C SER A 101 -7.57 16.17 -14.20
N VAL A 102 -7.21 15.79 -12.98
CA VAL A 102 -7.97 16.14 -11.76
C VAL A 102 -7.74 17.62 -11.44
N THR A 103 -8.78 18.34 -11.03
CA THR A 103 -8.69 19.75 -10.62
C THR A 103 -9.40 20.02 -9.30
N GLY A 104 -9.23 21.22 -8.74
CA GLY A 104 -9.89 21.66 -7.50
C GLY A 104 -9.35 20.96 -6.26
N ARG A 105 -10.18 20.90 -5.21
CA ARG A 105 -9.76 20.41 -3.88
C ARG A 105 -9.21 18.98 -3.89
N ALA A 106 -9.73 18.13 -4.77
CA ALA A 106 -9.26 16.76 -4.93
C ALA A 106 -7.82 16.72 -5.47
N ALA A 107 -7.50 17.55 -6.46
CA ALA A 107 -6.14 17.68 -6.97
C ALA A 107 -5.19 18.26 -5.91
N ASP A 108 -5.64 19.27 -5.16
CA ASP A 108 -4.84 19.92 -4.13
C ASP A 108 -4.43 18.93 -3.02
N VAL A 109 -5.37 18.11 -2.53
CA VAL A 109 -5.08 17.14 -1.47
C VAL A 109 -4.18 16.00 -1.97
N ILE A 110 -4.36 15.53 -3.19
CA ILE A 110 -3.54 14.48 -3.78
C ILE A 110 -2.11 14.98 -4.01
N ALA A 111 -1.95 16.20 -4.55
CA ALA A 111 -0.64 16.82 -4.74
C ALA A 111 0.05 17.04 -3.40
N ALA A 112 -0.66 17.57 -2.40
CA ALA A 112 -0.12 17.76 -1.05
C ALA A 112 0.34 16.43 -0.42
N ALA A 113 -0.45 15.35 -0.55
CA ALA A 113 -0.10 14.03 -0.06
C ALA A 113 1.15 13.46 -0.77
N ASN A 114 1.24 13.61 -2.10
CA ASN A 114 2.39 13.16 -2.86
C ASN A 114 3.66 13.93 -2.48
N THR A 115 3.58 15.26 -2.36
CA THR A 115 4.70 16.07 -1.88
C THR A 115 5.13 15.66 -0.46
N ALA A 116 4.19 15.39 0.44
CA ALA A 116 4.51 14.91 1.78
C ALA A 116 5.25 13.55 1.74
N ALA A 117 4.84 12.64 0.86
CA ALA A 117 5.51 11.36 0.67
C ALA A 117 6.95 11.53 0.12
N GLU A 118 7.15 12.40 -0.88
CA GLU A 118 8.48 12.71 -1.43
C GLU A 118 9.42 13.34 -0.37
N VAL A 119 8.87 14.24 0.45
CA VAL A 119 9.59 14.84 1.57
C VAL A 119 9.94 13.76 2.61
N ALA A 120 8.99 12.88 2.95
CA ALA A 120 9.24 11.78 3.87
C ALA A 120 10.36 10.85 3.36
N LEU A 121 10.35 10.47 2.08
CA LEU A 121 11.41 9.66 1.46
C LEU A 121 12.79 10.34 1.55
N CYS A 122 12.85 11.67 1.44
CA CYS A 122 14.09 12.42 1.59
C CYS A 122 14.53 12.55 3.06
N LEU A 123 13.58 12.65 3.99
CA LEU A 123 13.83 12.92 5.39
C LEU A 123 14.09 11.67 6.22
N VAL A 124 13.52 10.51 5.89
CA VAL A 124 13.74 9.27 6.64
C VAL A 124 15.15 8.76 6.40
N ARG A 125 16.06 9.06 7.34
CA ARG A 125 17.46 8.62 7.34
C ARG A 125 17.91 8.35 8.78
N PRO A 126 18.88 7.45 8.99
CA PRO A 126 19.46 7.24 10.32
C PRO A 126 19.92 8.55 10.98
N GLY A 127 19.66 8.69 12.28
CA GLY A 127 20.06 9.85 13.07
C GLY A 127 19.14 11.07 12.99
N LYS A 128 18.12 11.06 12.14
CA LYS A 128 17.07 12.10 12.15
C LYS A 128 15.96 11.72 13.12
N LYS A 129 15.56 12.66 13.97
CA LYS A 129 14.41 12.48 14.86
C LYS A 129 13.12 12.64 14.04
N MET A 130 12.18 11.72 14.23
CA MET A 130 10.80 11.98 13.84
C MET A 130 10.28 13.06 14.79
N LEU A 131 9.65 14.11 14.25
CA LEU A 131 9.09 15.21 15.04
C LEU A 131 8.22 14.64 16.16
N GLN A 132 8.63 14.87 17.41
CA GLN A 132 7.96 14.33 18.61
C GLN A 132 7.17 15.40 19.38
N ASP A 133 7.16 16.64 18.90
CA ASP A 133 6.41 17.73 19.53
C ASP A 133 5.11 18.01 18.75
N TYR A 134 4.07 17.25 19.07
CA TYR A 134 2.67 17.56 18.76
C TYR A 134 2.08 18.61 19.74
N SER A 135 2.90 19.44 20.38
CA SER A 135 2.46 20.45 21.36
C SER A 135 1.98 21.77 20.73
N LEU A 136 1.77 21.82 19.41
CA LEU A 136 1.41 23.05 18.68
C LEU A 136 0.21 22.92 17.73
N PHE A 137 -0.66 21.94 17.94
CA PHE A 137 -2.03 21.96 17.43
C PHE A 137 -3.03 21.76 18.56
#